data_AF-A0A399YS55-F1
#
_entry.id   AF-A0A399YS55-F1
#
_cell.length_a   1.000
_cell.length_b   1.000
_cell.length_c   1.000
_cell.angle_alpha   90.00
_cell.angle_beta   90.00
_cell.angle_gamma   90.00
#
_symmetry.space_group_name_H-M   'P 1'
#
loop_
_entity.id
_entity.type
_entity.pdbx_description
1 polymer ?
#
loop_
_entity_poly.entity_id
_entity_poly.type
_entity_poly.pdbx_seq_one_letter_code
_entity_poly.pdbx_strand_id
1 'polypeptide(L)'
;MSLEPSQSNPFGCFILLALIFFFGVFGFVAIEQESVGAPMLDTPAVPAQARPGAVKPITPVTLMSPLPDGAALLGVDSAVLEVRGPGQVVVQVSGTWPDGCDFPVEVNTIVTPELVNVIVYRVVPPDVFCTMMLQPYSGEIDISAAFASAGSAANPARVPVMVNGVTANPLTK
;
A
#
# COMPACT_ATOMS: atom_id res chain seq x y z
N MET A 1 50.92 52.11 27.61
CA MET A 1 50.49 51.55 26.31
C MET A 1 51.34 50.34 26.05
N SER A 2 50.81 49.14 26.32
CA SER A 2 51.47 47.88 26.00
C SER A 2 50.37 46.84 25.82
N LEU A 3 50.14 46.42 24.58
CA LEU A 3 49.43 45.19 24.27
C LEU A 3 50.32 44.45 23.29
N GLU A 4 50.92 43.37 23.78
CA GLU A 4 51.73 42.43 23.02
C GLU A 4 50.91 41.76 21.90
N PRO A 5 51.53 41.41 20.76
CA PRO A 5 50.86 40.73 19.68
C PRO A 5 50.59 39.26 20.06
N SER A 6 49.32 38.93 20.25
CA SER A 6 48.87 37.55 20.49
C SER A 6 49.22 36.66 19.29
N GLN A 7 50.04 35.66 19.57
CA GLN A 7 50.52 34.59 18.71
C GLN A 7 49.40 34.01 17.82
N SER A 8 49.57 34.10 16.49
CA SER A 8 48.64 33.57 15.50
C SER A 8 48.66 32.04 15.48
N ASN A 9 47.80 31.41 16.29
CA ASN A 9 47.65 29.96 16.34
C ASN A 9 46.85 29.46 15.12
N PRO A 10 47.43 28.63 14.22
CA PRO A 10 46.76 28.17 13.01
C PRO A 10 45.53 27.29 13.31
N PHE A 11 45.53 26.61 14.46
CA PHE A 11 44.40 25.85 14.97
C PHE A 11 43.20 26.74 15.34
N GLY A 12 43.43 27.99 15.75
CA GLY A 12 42.36 28.94 16.07
C GLY A 12 41.58 29.37 14.83
N CYS A 13 42.28 29.55 13.70
CA CYS A 13 41.63 29.83 12.42
C CYS A 13 40.80 28.64 11.92
N PHE A 14 41.31 27.41 12.10
CA PHE A 14 40.58 26.20 11.73
C PHE A 14 39.33 25.99 12.58
N ILE A 15 39.40 26.23 13.90
CA ILE A 15 38.24 26.18 14.79
C ILE A 15 37.23 27.28 14.44
N LEU A 16 37.68 28.49 14.12
CA LEU A 16 36.80 29.58 13.69
C LEU A 16 36.06 29.22 12.39
N LEU A 17 36.76 28.67 11.40
CA LEU A 17 36.16 28.22 10.13
C LEU A 17 35.20 27.05 10.34
N ALA A 18 35.54 26.09 11.21
CA ALA A 18 34.67 24.98 11.56
C ALA A 18 33.39 25.46 12.27
N LEU A 19 33.49 26.44 13.17
CA LEU A 19 32.33 27.05 13.82
C LEU A 19 31.43 27.80 12.82
N ILE A 20 32.01 28.56 11.90
CA ILE A 20 31.23 29.24 10.84
C ILE A 20 30.52 28.21 9.95
N PHE A 21 31.18 27.12 9.60
CA PHE A 21 30.57 26.04 8.80
C PHE A 21 29.47 25.32 9.58
N PHE A 22 29.68 25.03 10.87
CA PHE A 22 28.66 24.39 11.70
C PHE A 22 27.44 25.29 11.91
N PHE A 23 27.62 26.58 12.21
CA PHE A 23 26.50 27.53 12.31
C PHE A 23 25.86 27.85 10.95
N GLY A 24 26.62 27.83 9.85
CA GLY A 24 26.08 28.02 8.49
C GLY A 24 25.26 26.83 8.00
N VAL A 25 25.65 25.61 8.36
CA VAL A 25 24.96 24.37 7.95
C VAL A 25 23.84 23.98 8.93
N PHE A 26 24.04 24.13 10.25
CA PHE A 26 23.00 23.84 11.26
C PHE A 26 22.09 25.02 11.56
N GLY A 27 22.50 26.27 11.29
CA GLY A 27 21.65 27.45 11.51
C GLY A 27 20.46 27.57 10.56
N PHE A 28 20.38 26.71 9.53
CA PHE A 28 19.22 26.61 8.65
C PHE A 28 18.15 25.62 9.15
N VAL A 29 18.41 24.88 10.24
CA VAL A 29 17.45 23.95 10.86
C VAL A 29 16.86 24.58 12.13
N ALA A 30 16.29 25.77 11.98
CA ALA A 30 15.41 26.39 12.96
C ALA A 30 14.42 27.31 12.23
N ILE A 31 13.65 26.75 11.30
CA ILE A 31 12.35 27.34 10.96
C ILE A 31 11.43 26.94 12.11
N GLU A 32 11.43 27.74 13.18
CA GLU A 32 10.25 27.84 14.03
C GLU A 32 9.11 28.30 13.12
N GLN A 33 8.08 27.47 13.01
CA GLN A 33 6.81 27.93 12.47
C GLN A 33 6.23 28.93 13.47
N GLU A 34 6.46 30.21 13.21
CA GLU A 34 5.63 31.30 13.71
C GLU A 34 4.21 31.06 13.15
N SER A 35 3.39 30.31 13.88
CA SER A 35 1.95 30.30 13.68
C SER A 35 1.42 31.64 14.16
N VAL A 36 1.50 32.64 13.28
CA VAL A 36 0.93 33.98 13.46
C VAL A 36 -0.54 33.81 13.86
N GLY A 37 -0.83 34.09 15.13
CA GLY A 37 -2.19 34.22 15.63
C GLY A 37 -2.90 35.30 14.85
N ALA A 38 -3.90 34.92 14.05
CA ALA A 38 -4.79 35.87 13.41
C ALA A 38 -5.65 36.58 14.46
N PRO A 39 -5.89 37.90 14.32
CA PRO A 39 -6.81 38.62 15.18
C PRO A 39 -8.25 38.10 14.99
N MET A 40 -8.93 37.89 16.11
CA MET A 40 -10.36 37.57 16.15
C MET A 40 -11.13 38.67 15.41
N LEU A 41 -11.78 38.29 14.31
CA LEU A 41 -12.87 39.05 13.73
C LEU A 41 -14.03 38.09 13.49
N ASP A 42 -15.12 38.34 14.22
CA ASP A 42 -16.35 37.57 14.26
C ASP A 42 -16.82 37.15 12.86
N THR A 43 -16.71 35.85 12.57
CA THR A 43 -17.46 35.25 11.48
C THR A 43 -18.82 34.82 12.05
N PRO A 44 -19.94 35.29 11.50
CA PRO A 44 -21.26 34.89 11.96
C PRO A 44 -21.41 33.37 11.85
N ALA A 45 -21.91 32.77 12.92
CA ALA A 45 -22.16 31.35 13.06
C ALA A 45 -22.84 30.76 11.82
N VAL A 46 -22.06 30.04 11.01
CA VAL A 46 -22.59 29.07 10.07
C VAL A 46 -23.26 27.98 10.91
N PRO A 47 -24.55 27.68 10.70
CA PRO A 47 -25.24 26.69 11.51
C PRO A 47 -24.56 25.34 11.37
N ALA A 48 -24.20 24.75 12.51
CA ALA A 48 -23.68 23.41 12.63
C ALA A 48 -24.72 22.42 12.08
N GLN A 49 -24.49 21.93 10.86
CA GLN A 49 -25.23 20.80 10.34
C GLN A 49 -24.30 19.81 9.65
N ALA A 50 -23.43 19.19 10.46
CA ALA A 50 -22.97 17.84 10.21
C ALA A 50 -23.66 16.95 11.24
N ARG A 51 -24.77 16.31 10.82
CA ARG A 51 -25.32 15.16 11.53
C ARG A 51 -24.18 14.12 11.60
N PRO A 52 -23.84 13.53 12.76
CA PRO A 52 -23.01 12.33 12.79
C PRO A 52 -23.85 11.19 12.21
N GLY A 53 -24.03 11.19 10.89
CA GLY A 53 -24.34 10.01 10.14
C GLY A 53 -23.11 9.14 10.28
N ALA A 54 -23.28 8.00 10.95
CA ALA A 54 -22.29 6.96 11.09
C ALA A 54 -21.36 6.92 9.88
N VAL A 55 -20.06 7.08 10.11
CA VAL A 55 -19.09 6.48 9.21
C VAL A 55 -19.43 5.00 9.23
N LYS A 56 -20.24 4.56 8.26
CA LYS A 56 -20.43 3.15 7.98
C LYS A 56 -19.02 2.61 7.84
N PRO A 57 -18.62 1.58 8.60
CA PRO A 57 -17.34 0.93 8.38
C PRO A 57 -17.20 0.74 6.87
N ILE A 58 -16.04 1.09 6.32
CA ILE A 58 -15.65 0.67 4.97
C ILE A 58 -15.95 -0.82 4.98
N THR A 59 -17.04 -1.18 4.32
CA THR A 59 -17.54 -2.55 4.40
C THR A 59 -16.43 -3.30 3.68
N PRO A 60 -15.69 -4.22 4.33
CA PRO A 60 -14.71 -5.00 3.60
C PRO A 60 -15.47 -5.58 2.43
N VAL A 61 -14.94 -5.31 1.23
CA VAL A 61 -15.44 -5.73 -0.08
C VAL A 61 -16.37 -6.92 0.12
N THR A 62 -17.68 -6.73 -0.10
CA THR A 62 -18.67 -7.78 0.08
C THR A 62 -18.17 -9.02 -0.63
N LEU A 63 -17.63 -9.98 0.13
CA LEU A 63 -17.16 -11.25 -0.38
C LEU A 63 -18.44 -11.99 -0.80
N MET A 64 -18.83 -11.83 -2.07
CA MET A 64 -19.55 -12.89 -2.75
C MET A 64 -18.72 -14.16 -2.48
N SER A 65 -19.36 -15.21 -1.97
CA SER A 65 -18.76 -16.38 -1.32
C SER A 65 -18.13 -16.11 0.06
N PRO A 66 -18.71 -16.63 1.17
CA PRO A 66 -18.05 -16.59 2.46
C PRO A 66 -16.74 -17.37 2.37
N LEU A 67 -15.66 -16.73 2.80
CA LEU A 67 -14.36 -17.39 2.94
C LEU A 67 -14.47 -18.48 4.03
N PRO A 68 -13.83 -19.65 3.87
CA PRO A 68 -13.87 -20.68 4.92
C PRO A 68 -13.28 -20.18 6.24
N ASP A 69 -13.71 -20.78 7.34
CA ASP A 69 -13.18 -20.46 8.67
C ASP A 69 -11.68 -20.77 8.73
N GLY A 70 -10.90 -19.87 9.34
CA GLY A 70 -9.43 -19.98 9.40
C GLY A 70 -8.72 -19.61 8.10
N ALA A 71 -9.41 -19.03 7.12
CA ALA A 71 -8.76 -18.55 5.92
C ALA A 71 -7.96 -17.26 6.16
N ALA A 72 -6.69 -17.29 5.77
CA ALA A 72 -5.85 -16.11 5.66
C ALA A 72 -5.86 -15.62 4.21
N LEU A 73 -6.15 -14.32 4.01
CA LEU A 73 -6.09 -13.68 2.69
C LEU A 73 -4.65 -13.26 2.36
N LEU A 74 -4.28 -13.39 1.08
CA LEU A 74 -3.03 -12.83 0.58
C LEU A 74 -3.12 -11.31 0.54
N GLY A 75 -2.17 -10.61 1.15
CA GLY A 75 -1.99 -9.17 0.92
C GLY A 75 -1.36 -8.97 -0.45
N VAL A 76 -2.15 -8.55 -1.44
CA VAL A 76 -1.66 -8.37 -2.81
C VAL A 76 -0.97 -7.01 -2.93
N ASP A 77 0.29 -7.03 -3.37
CA ASP A 77 1.08 -5.83 -3.62
C ASP A 77 0.97 -5.40 -5.09
N SER A 78 0.99 -6.37 -6.00
CA SER A 78 0.76 -6.13 -7.43
C SER A 78 0.14 -7.34 -8.12
N ALA A 79 -0.66 -7.06 -9.14
CA ALA A 79 -1.23 -8.08 -10.01
C ALA A 79 -1.05 -7.64 -11.47
N VAL A 80 -0.61 -8.57 -12.32
CA VAL A 80 -0.37 -8.33 -13.74
C VAL A 80 -1.09 -9.38 -14.56
N LEU A 81 -1.96 -8.94 -15.47
CA LEU A 81 -2.74 -9.78 -16.35
C LEU A 81 -1.95 -10.05 -17.65
N GLU A 82 -1.72 -11.33 -17.95
CA GLU A 82 -1.02 -11.78 -19.14
C GLU A 82 -1.95 -12.66 -20.00
N VAL A 83 -2.03 -12.34 -21.29
CA VAL A 83 -2.76 -13.17 -22.27
C VAL A 83 -1.74 -13.91 -23.12
N ARG A 84 -1.58 -15.21 -22.87
CA ARG A 84 -0.56 -16.05 -23.51
C ARG A 84 -1.01 -16.64 -24.86
N GLY A 85 -2.31 -16.69 -25.12
CA GLY A 85 -2.87 -17.27 -26.33
C GLY A 85 -4.40 -17.23 -26.35
N PRO A 86 -5.03 -17.84 -27.37
CA PRO A 86 -6.49 -17.87 -27.47
C PRO A 86 -7.10 -18.61 -26.27
N GLY A 87 -7.84 -17.88 -25.43
CA GLY A 87 -8.48 -18.42 -24.23
C GLY A 87 -7.55 -18.69 -23.05
N GLN A 88 -6.23 -18.46 -23.18
CA GLN A 88 -5.28 -18.60 -22.09
C GLN A 88 -5.02 -17.25 -21.43
N VAL A 89 -5.52 -17.09 -20.21
CA VAL A 89 -5.41 -15.87 -19.42
C VAL A 89 -4.85 -16.21 -18.05
N VAL A 90 -3.70 -15.61 -17.75
CA VAL A 90 -2.94 -15.85 -16.52
C VAL A 90 -2.78 -14.52 -15.79
N VAL A 91 -2.87 -14.53 -14.46
CA VAL A 91 -2.55 -13.37 -13.62
C VAL A 91 -1.32 -13.69 -12.80
N GLN A 92 -0.29 -12.88 -12.97
CA GLN A 92 0.87 -12.87 -12.08
C GLN A 92 0.51 -12.08 -10.83
N VAL A 93 0.59 -12.72 -9.67
CA VAL A 93 0.28 -12.10 -8.38
C VAL A 93 1.54 -12.07 -7.54
N SER A 94 1.91 -10.88 -7.09
CA SER A 94 2.94 -10.68 -6.09
C SER A 94 2.31 -10.09 -4.84
N GLY A 95 2.68 -10.61 -3.68
CA GLY A 95 2.11 -10.14 -2.43
C GLY A 95 2.86 -10.65 -1.23
N THR A 96 2.23 -10.49 -0.08
CA THR A 96 2.76 -10.92 1.20
C THR A 96 1.67 -11.59 2.03
N TRP A 97 2.06 -12.73 2.57
CA TRP A 97 1.30 -13.55 3.49
C TRP A 97 1.46 -13.02 4.92
N PRO A 98 0.37 -12.83 5.69
CA PRO A 98 0.44 -12.23 7.03
C PRO A 98 0.93 -13.20 8.11
N ASP A 99 1.09 -14.47 7.78
CA ASP A 99 1.60 -15.51 8.67
C ASP A 99 2.80 -16.25 8.04
N GLY A 100 3.65 -16.81 8.88
CA GLY A 100 4.87 -17.54 8.50
C GLY A 100 4.67 -19.03 8.27
N CYS A 101 3.44 -19.50 8.07
CA CYS A 101 3.18 -20.89 7.71
C CYS A 101 3.19 -21.08 6.20
N ASP A 102 3.63 -22.26 5.76
CA ASP A 102 3.60 -22.68 4.37
C ASP A 102 2.42 -23.64 4.14
N PHE A 103 1.23 -23.07 3.95
CA PHE A 103 0.02 -23.80 3.61
C PHE A 103 -0.31 -23.68 2.11
N PRO A 104 -1.03 -24.67 1.55
CA PRO A 104 -1.47 -24.61 0.16
C PRO A 104 -2.28 -23.34 -0.13
N VAL A 105 -1.99 -22.73 -1.28
CA VAL A 105 -2.74 -21.58 -1.79
C VAL A 105 -3.99 -22.07 -2.50
N GLU A 106 -5.12 -21.49 -2.13
CA GLU A 106 -6.42 -21.70 -2.74
C GLU A 106 -6.86 -20.44 -3.51
N VAL A 107 -7.60 -20.68 -4.58
CA VAL A 107 -8.11 -19.62 -5.45
C VAL A 107 -9.59 -19.85 -5.66
N ASN A 108 -10.39 -18.85 -5.30
CA ASN A 108 -11.80 -18.77 -5.65
C ASN A 108 -11.99 -17.67 -6.69
N THR A 109 -12.72 -17.94 -7.76
CA THR A 109 -12.96 -16.96 -8.82
C THR A 109 -14.44 -16.73 -9.02
N ILE A 110 -14.81 -15.46 -9.05
CA ILE A 110 -16.19 -15.01 -9.13
C ILE A 110 -16.30 -14.14 -10.36
N VAL A 111 -17.09 -14.62 -11.32
CA VAL A 111 -17.21 -13.96 -12.60
C VAL A 111 -18.57 -13.29 -12.69
N THR A 112 -18.53 -12.02 -13.02
CA THR A 112 -19.70 -11.22 -13.33
C THR A 112 -19.52 -10.60 -14.72
N PRO A 113 -20.58 -10.01 -15.31
CA PRO A 113 -20.46 -9.33 -16.60
C PRO A 113 -19.52 -8.11 -16.57
N GLU A 114 -19.30 -7.53 -15.38
CA GLU A 114 -18.61 -6.24 -15.22
C GLU A 114 -17.21 -6.40 -14.63
N LEU A 115 -16.95 -7.48 -13.89
CA LEU A 115 -15.67 -7.72 -13.22
C LEU A 115 -15.41 -9.22 -13.04
N VAL A 116 -14.14 -9.59 -13.06
CA VAL A 116 -13.65 -10.89 -12.60
C VAL A 116 -12.95 -10.68 -11.26
N ASN A 117 -13.50 -11.24 -10.19
CA ASN A 117 -12.90 -11.17 -8.86
C ASN A 117 -12.22 -12.49 -8.52
N VAL A 118 -10.91 -12.43 -8.26
CA VAL A 118 -10.05 -13.54 -7.89
C VAL A 118 -9.71 -13.38 -6.43
N ILE A 119 -10.10 -14.36 -5.62
CA ILE A 119 -9.83 -14.39 -4.19
C ILE A 119 -8.74 -15.43 -3.95
N VAL A 120 -7.59 -14.98 -3.48
CA VAL A 120 -6.42 -15.81 -3.17
C VAL A 120 -6.28 -15.90 -1.67
N TYR A 121 -6.40 -17.11 -1.14
CA TYR A 121 -6.39 -17.36 0.29
C TYR A 121 -5.70 -18.69 0.58
N ARG A 122 -5.49 -18.97 1.87
CA ARG A 122 -5.06 -20.27 2.34
C ARG A 122 -5.79 -20.60 3.63
N VAL A 123 -6.09 -21.87 3.85
CA VAL A 123 -6.76 -22.31 5.06
C VAL A 123 -5.70 -22.66 6.11
N VAL A 124 -5.66 -21.87 7.18
CA VAL A 124 -4.78 -22.10 8.32
C VAL A 124 -5.60 -22.78 9.42
N PRO A 125 -5.29 -24.04 9.80
CA PRO A 125 -5.99 -24.71 10.88
C PRO A 125 -5.85 -23.94 12.20
N PRO A 126 -6.90 -23.81 13.01
CA PRO A 126 -6.86 -23.04 14.25
C PRO A 126 -5.91 -23.64 15.31
N ASP A 127 -5.59 -24.93 15.21
CA ASP A 127 -4.70 -25.63 16.12
C ASP A 127 -3.21 -25.46 15.76
N VAL A 128 -2.89 -24.70 14.70
CA VAL A 128 -1.52 -24.44 14.26
C VAL A 128 -1.11 -23.02 14.66
N PHE A 129 -0.01 -22.93 15.41
CA PHE A 129 0.59 -21.66 15.78
C PHE A 129 1.65 -21.25 14.77
N CYS A 130 1.26 -20.42 13.81
CA CYS A 130 2.18 -19.80 12.86
C CYS A 130 2.97 -18.66 13.53
N THR A 131 4.25 -18.53 13.19
CA THR A 131 5.00 -17.33 13.54
C THR A 131 4.38 -16.13 12.83
N MET A 132 4.26 -15.00 13.54
CA MET A 132 3.79 -13.75 12.96
C MET A 132 4.92 -13.11 12.15
N MET A 133 5.13 -13.64 10.95
CA MET A 133 6.14 -13.21 10.01
C MET A 133 5.50 -12.96 8.65
N LEU A 134 5.90 -11.87 8.00
CA LEU A 134 5.52 -11.58 6.62
C LEU A 134 6.29 -12.49 5.68
N GLN A 135 5.57 -13.34 4.93
CA GLN A 135 6.16 -14.23 3.93
C GLN A 135 5.88 -13.71 2.52
N PRO A 136 6.90 -13.40 1.71
CA PRO A 136 6.68 -12.95 0.35
C PRO A 136 6.10 -14.08 -0.51
N TYR A 137 5.22 -13.71 -1.42
CA TYR A 137 4.57 -14.61 -2.37
C TYR A 137 4.69 -14.06 -3.79
N SER A 138 5.00 -14.95 -4.73
CA SER A 138 4.97 -14.68 -6.16
C SER A 138 4.50 -15.94 -6.86
N GLY A 139 3.41 -15.83 -7.62
CA GLY A 139 2.83 -16.98 -8.30
C GLY A 139 1.94 -16.58 -9.47
N GLU A 140 1.75 -17.53 -10.38
CA GLU A 140 0.84 -17.38 -11.51
C GLU A 140 -0.50 -18.05 -11.19
N ILE A 141 -1.60 -17.39 -11.53
CA ILE A 141 -2.96 -17.89 -11.35
C ILE A 141 -3.62 -17.98 -12.72
N ASP A 142 -3.95 -19.20 -13.13
CA ASP A 142 -4.71 -19.43 -14.36
C ASP A 142 -6.19 -19.11 -14.13
N ILE A 143 -6.69 -18.10 -14.85
CA ILE A 143 -8.10 -17.68 -14.82
C ILE A 143 -8.80 -17.92 -16.15
N SER A 144 -8.21 -18.75 -17.02
CA SER A 144 -8.78 -19.15 -18.31
C SER A 144 -10.17 -19.75 -18.15
N ALA A 145 -10.36 -20.59 -17.13
CA ALA A 145 -11.66 -21.21 -16.83
C ALA A 145 -12.73 -20.17 -16.46
N ALA A 146 -12.33 -19.09 -15.78
CA ALA A 146 -13.23 -18.01 -15.40
C ALA A 146 -13.78 -17.29 -16.64
N PHE A 147 -12.90 -16.95 -17.59
CA PHE A 147 -13.31 -16.35 -18.86
C PHE A 147 -14.08 -17.33 -19.76
N ALA A 148 -13.72 -18.61 -19.76
CA ALA A 148 -14.48 -19.63 -20.49
C ALA A 148 -15.92 -19.75 -19.98
N SER A 149 -16.13 -19.66 -18.66
CA SER A 149 -17.46 -19.74 -18.04
C SER A 149 -18.35 -18.52 -18.32
N ALA A 150 -17.75 -17.35 -18.54
CA ALA A 150 -18.48 -16.12 -18.85
C ALA A 150 -18.74 -15.90 -20.35
N GLY A 151 -18.21 -16.78 -21.20
CA GLY A 151 -18.43 -16.76 -22.64
C GLY A 151 -17.93 -15.48 -23.32
N SER A 152 -18.46 -15.20 -24.52
CA SER A 152 -18.02 -14.07 -25.36
C SER A 152 -18.22 -12.67 -24.75
N ALA A 153 -18.95 -12.57 -23.64
CA ALA A 153 -19.16 -11.30 -22.94
C ALA A 153 -17.92 -10.88 -22.11
N ALA A 154 -17.16 -11.84 -21.60
CA ALA A 154 -15.96 -11.56 -20.81
C ALA A 154 -14.71 -11.57 -21.71
N ASN A 155 -14.47 -10.45 -22.39
CA ASN A 155 -13.19 -10.24 -23.05
C ASN A 155 -12.15 -9.80 -21.99
N PRO A 156 -11.01 -10.51 -21.83
CA PRO A 156 -9.98 -10.14 -20.86
C PRO A 156 -9.36 -8.76 -21.11
N ALA A 157 -9.50 -8.21 -22.33
CA ALA A 157 -9.08 -6.85 -22.64
C ALA A 157 -10.10 -5.76 -22.24
N ARG A 158 -11.32 -6.14 -21.84
CA ARG A 158 -12.41 -5.19 -21.52
C ARG A 158 -12.92 -5.32 -20.09
N VAL A 159 -12.87 -6.52 -19.52
CA VAL A 159 -13.34 -6.77 -18.16
C VAL A 159 -12.17 -6.63 -17.20
N PRO A 160 -12.24 -5.72 -16.21
CA PRO A 160 -11.22 -5.61 -15.19
C PRO A 160 -11.15 -6.90 -14.35
N VAL A 161 -9.94 -7.33 -14.08
CA VAL A 161 -9.65 -8.43 -13.16
C VAL A 161 -9.17 -7.82 -11.84
N MET A 162 -9.77 -8.22 -10.73
CA MET A 162 -9.35 -7.82 -9.39
C MET A 162 -8.86 -9.04 -8.63
N VAL A 163 -7.74 -8.92 -7.93
CA VAL A 163 -7.18 -9.97 -7.07
C VAL A 163 -7.15 -9.44 -5.65
N ASN A 164 -7.94 -10.03 -4.74
CA ASN A 164 -8.10 -9.56 -3.35
C ASN A 164 -8.31 -8.04 -3.23
N GLY A 165 -9.04 -7.44 -4.18
CA GLY A 165 -9.31 -6.00 -4.24
C GLY A 165 -8.28 -5.14 -4.98
N VAL A 166 -7.16 -5.72 -5.46
CA VAL A 166 -6.17 -5.03 -6.30
C VAL A 166 -6.46 -5.29 -7.77
N THR A 167 -6.58 -4.23 -8.58
CA THR A 167 -6.79 -4.36 -10.03
C THR A 167 -5.53 -4.90 -10.71
N ALA A 168 -5.67 -5.96 -11.49
CA ALA A 168 -4.59 -6.51 -12.29
C ALA A 168 -4.35 -5.62 -13.52
N ASN A 169 -3.12 -5.12 -13.64
CA ASN A 169 -2.74 -4.30 -14.80
C ASN A 169 -2.46 -5.19 -16.00
N PRO A 170 -2.93 -4.85 -17.21
CA PRO A 170 -2.57 -5.59 -18.41
C PRO A 170 -1.06 -5.49 -18.64
N LEU A 171 -0.42 -6.63 -18.95
CA LEU A 171 0.99 -6.66 -19.32
C LEU A 171 1.18 -5.90 -20.64
N THR A 172 1.72 -4.69 -20.56
CA THR A 172 2.14 -3.92 -21.73
C THR A 172 3.41 -4.54 -22.29
N LYS A 173 3.30 -5.24 -23.42
CA LYS A 173 4.45 -5.76 -24.15
C LYS A 173 5.12 -4.69 -25.00
#